data_AF-A0A444TX62-F1
#
_entry.id   AF-A0A444TX62-F1
#
_cell.length_a   1.000
_cell.length_b   1.000
_cell.length_c   1.000
_cell.angle_alpha   90.00
_cell.angle_beta   90.00
_cell.angle_gamma   90.00
#
_symmetry.space_group_name_H-M   'P 1'
#
loop_
_entity.id
_entity.type
_entity.pdbx_description
1 polymer ?
#
loop_
_entity_poly.entity_id
_entity_poly.type
_entity_poly.pdbx_seq_one_letter_code
_entity_poly.pdbx_strand_id
1 'polypeptide(L)' 'MVKRDVKFTMYEKVKVDAVFAGSDIDILNFQVTDLKTPLGMQKEALIRCPDVISYSFELDFSL' A
#
# COMPACT_ATOMS: atom_id res chain seq x y z
N MET A 1 10.06 -1.98 4.08
CA MET A 1 8.72 -2.29 3.55
C MET A 1 8.74 -3.26 2.37
N VAL A 2 9.85 -3.38 1.62
CA VAL A 2 9.94 -4.29 0.45
C VAL A 2 9.40 -5.68 0.77
N LYS A 3 8.44 -6.14 -0.06
CA LYS A 3 7.74 -7.43 0.04
C LYS A 3 6.94 -7.64 1.33
N ARG A 4 6.59 -6.58 2.05
CA ARG A 4 5.69 -6.66 3.21
C ARG A 4 4.28 -6.26 2.83
N ASP A 5 3.32 -6.83 3.54
CA ASP A 5 1.94 -6.35 3.53
C ASP A 5 1.89 -4.96 4.17
N VAL A 6 1.28 -4.03 3.45
CA VAL A 6 1.08 -2.64 3.85
C VAL A 6 -0.42 -2.34 3.77
N LYS A 7 -0.95 -1.73 4.83
CA LYS A 7 -2.32 -1.27 4.91
C LYS A 7 -2.35 0.21 4.56
N PHE A 8 -3.18 0.60 3.62
CA PHE A 8 -3.40 2.00 3.25
C PHE A 8 -4.80 2.42 3.70
N THR A 9 -4.87 3.57 4.37
CA THR A 9 -6.13 4.27 4.65
C THR A 9 -6.28 5.37 3.60
N MET A 10 -7.40 5.36 2.89
CA MET A 10 -7.71 6.27 1.80
C MET A 10 -8.94 7.12 2.15
N TYR A 11 -9.29 8.06 1.27
CA TYR A 11 -10.54 8.82 1.37
C TYR A 11 -11.77 7.90 1.36
N GLU A 12 -12.92 8.44 1.78
CA GLU A 12 -14.19 7.70 1.84
C GLU A 12 -14.16 6.45 2.75
N LYS A 13 -13.32 6.47 3.78
CA LYS A 13 -13.13 5.36 4.75
C LYS A 13 -12.70 4.05 4.09
N VAL A 14 -12.11 4.12 2.90
CA VAL A 14 -11.60 2.94 2.19
C VAL A 14 -10.28 2.51 2.83
N LYS A 15 -10.18 1.22 3.12
CA LYS A 15 -8.93 0.57 3.56
C LYS A 15 -8.58 -0.51 2.55
N VAL A 16 -7.32 -0.54 2.15
CA VAL A 16 -6.80 -1.54 1.21
C VAL A 16 -5.51 -2.13 1.76
N ASP A 17 -5.28 -3.40 1.46
CA ASP A 17 -4.05 -4.12 1.81
C ASP A 17 -3.30 -4.42 0.50
N ALA A 18 -1.99 -4.25 0.48
CA ALA A 18 -1.18 -4.58 -0.69
C ALA A 18 0.25 -4.94 -0.29
N VAL A 19 0.96 -5.65 -1.16
CA VAL A 19 2.38 -5.95 -0.97
C VAL A 19 3.21 -4.80 -1.55
N PHE A 20 4.04 -4.18 -0.72
CA PHE A 20 4.87 -3.06 -1.17
C PHE A 20 6.01 -3.53 -2.08
N ALA A 21 6.09 -2.94 -3.27
CA ALA A 21 7.17 -3.18 -4.23
C ALA A 21 8.18 -2.01 -4.25
N GLY A 22 7.70 -0.78 -4.20
CA GLY A 22 8.54 0.42 -4.18
C GLY A 22 7.73 1.70 -4.05
N SER A 23 8.42 2.82 -3.86
CA SER A 23 7.83 4.15 -3.98
C SER A 23 8.80 5.09 -4.66
N ASP A 24 8.29 6.16 -5.27
CA ASP A 24 9.13 7.32 -5.54
C ASP A 24 9.50 8.02 -4.22
N ILE A 25 10.60 8.77 -4.23
CA ILE A 25 11.15 9.44 -3.04
C ILE A 25 10.48 10.80 -2.80
N ASP A 26 10.09 11.47 -3.89
CA ASP A 26 9.71 12.88 -3.84
C ASP A 26 8.23 13.07 -3.49
N ILE A 27 7.35 12.32 -4.13
CA ILE A 27 5.89 12.50 -4.05
C ILE A 27 5.26 11.41 -3.20
N LEU A 28 5.93 10.28 -3.02
CA LEU A 28 5.47 9.06 -2.35
C LEU A 28 4.28 8.40 -3.06
N ASN A 29 4.34 8.20 -4.39
CA ASN A 29 3.46 7.21 -5.03
C ASN A 29 4.00 5.80 -4.75
N PHE A 30 3.12 4.83 -4.54
CA PHE A 30 3.44 3.47 -4.13
C PHE A 30 3.17 2.49 -5.27
N GLN A 31 4.21 1.83 -5.77
CA GLN A 31 4.04 0.62 -6.57
C GLN A 31 3.77 -0.54 -5.61
N VAL A 32 2.66 -1.24 -5.84
CA VAL A 32 2.25 -2.37 -5.02
C VAL A 32 1.77 -3.53 -5.89
N THR A 33 1.92 -4.73 -5.36
CA THR A 33 1.35 -5.94 -5.94
C THR A 33 0.23 -6.47 -5.06
N ASP A 34 -0.66 -7.28 -5.64
CA ASP A 34 -1.78 -7.93 -4.96
C ASP A 34 -2.63 -6.95 -4.11
N LEU A 35 -2.96 -5.78 -4.68
CA LEU A 35 -3.81 -4.77 -4.06
C LEU A 35 -5.22 -5.32 -3.84
N LYS A 36 -5.59 -5.54 -2.58
CA LYS A 36 -6.92 -5.99 -2.17
C LYS A 36 -7.80 -4.79 -1.90
N THR A 37 -8.84 -4.65 -2.71
CA THR A 37 -9.88 -3.65 -2.57
C THR A 37 -11.19 -4.32 -2.15
N PRO A 38 -12.20 -3.55 -1.69
CA PRO A 38 -13.55 -4.10 -1.45
C PRO A 38 -14.19 -4.74 -2.68
N LEU A 39 -13.76 -4.39 -3.88
CA LEU A 39 -14.30 -4.91 -5.14
C LEU A 39 -13.57 -6.15 -5.65
N GLY A 40 -12.42 -6.49 -5.05
CA GLY A 40 -11.58 -7.59 -5.49
C GLY A 40 -10.10 -7.24 -5.47
N MET A 41 -9.30 -8.14 -6.03
CA MET A 41 -7.83 -8.04 -6.05
C MET A 41 -7.33 -7.58 -7.41
N GLN A 42 -6.43 -6.60 -7.39
CA GLN A 42 -5.68 -6.16 -8.55
C GLN A 42 -4.21 -6.58 -8.42
N LYS A 43 -3.69 -7.24 -9.46
CA LYS A 43 -2.34 -7.85 -9.40
C LYS A 43 -1.21 -6.83 -9.29
N GLU A 44 -1.31 -5.73 -10.03
CA GLU A 44 -0.34 -4.65 -10.05
C GLU A 44 -1.08 -3.32 -9.99
N ALA A 45 -0.64 -2.41 -9.13
CA ALA A 45 -1.24 -1.09 -9.01
C ALA A 45 -0.23 -0.02 -8.59
N LEU A 46 -0.45 1.19 -9.08
CA LEU A 46 0.20 2.40 -8.60
C LEU A 46 -0.81 3.18 -7.74
N ILE A 47 -0.57 3.25 -6.43
CA ILE A 47 -1.35 4.09 -5.52
C ILE A 47 -0.70 5.46 -5.48
N ARG A 48 -1.45 6.52 -5.81
CA ARG A 48 -0.88 7.88 -5.81
C ARG A 48 -0.90 8.45 -4.40
N CYS A 49 0.09 9.29 -4.07
CA CYS A 49 0.14 9.94 -2.77
C CYS A 49 -1.14 10.70 -2.38
N PRO A 50 -1.79 11.48 -3.28
CA PRO A 50 -3.01 12.19 -2.93
C PRO A 50 -4.20 11.29 -2.58
N ASP A 51 -4.14 10.00 -2.92
CA ASP A 51 -5.21 9.05 -2.61
C ASP A 51 -5.04 8.44 -1.19
N VAL A 52 -3.88 8.64 -0.53
CA VAL A 52 -3.51 8.02 0.75
C VAL A 52 -3.54 9.05 1.88
N ILE A 53 -4.26 8.73 2.95
CA ILE A 53 -4.26 9.49 4.20
C ILE A 53 -3.12 8.99 5.11
N SER A 54 -2.97 7.67 5.21
CA SER A 54 -1.89 7.04 5.99
C SER A 54 -1.62 5.63 5.51
N TYR A 55 -0.46 5.10 5.85
CA TYR A 55 -0.11 3.69 5.64
C TYR A 55 0.56 3.10 6.89
N SER A 56 0.41 1.80 7.09
CA SER A 56 1.05 1.07 8.19
C SER A 56 1.47 -0.34 7.75
N PHE A 57 2.51 -0.86 8.40
CA PHE A 57 3.03 -2.19 8.17
C PHE A 57 3.69 -2.70 9.44
N GLU A 58 3.78 -4.02 9.58
CA GLU A 58 4.41 -4.63 10.74
C GLU A 58 5.94 -4.73 10.56
N LEU A 59 6.66 -4.48 11.64
CA LEU A 59 8.09 -4.70 11.73
C LEU A 59 8.31 -6.10 12.32
N ASP A 60 8.76 -7.04 11.49
CA ASP A 60 9.30 -8.28 12.00
C ASP A 60 10.65 -8.00 12.67
N PHE A 61 10.71 -8.26 13.98
CA PHE A 61 11.92 -8.15 14.81
C PHE A 61 12.53 -9.52 15.11
N SER A 62 12.27 -10.52 14.28
CA SER A 62 12.89 -11.84 14.38
C SER A 62 14.39 -11.72 14.12
N LEU A 63 15.18 -11.60 15.20
CA LEU A 63 16.65 -11.69 15.22
C LEU A 63 17.09 -13.16 15.17
#